data_AF-A0A2D5Z643-F1
#
_entry.id   AF-A0A2D5Z643-F1
#
_cell.length_a   1.000
_cell.length_b   1.000
_cell.length_c   1.000
_cell.angle_alpha   90.00
_cell.angle_beta   90.00
_cell.angle_gamma   90.00
#
_symmetry.space_group_name_H-M   'P 1'
#
loop_
_entity.id
_entity.type
_entity.pdbx_description
1 polymer ?
#
loop_
_entity_poly.entity_id
_entity_poly.type
_entity_poly.pdbx_seq_one_letter_code
_entity_poly.pdbx_strand_id
1 'polypeptide(L)'
;VLEKEAANLGRCFDGLEKMLSSHLAFSIRPEHERARHLPKYYSLGYDAGNKLAGNGQLIRMRYTALAGIEHYPTLIDYPSNDRYELVRHYYRPRFNLYLDHLRAKLKAGEPFDFDDLDQQYLQIVRRFVETPLPPGPPAEYLGDPCRAAREVLAELVAQP
;
A
#
# COMPACT_ATOMS: atom_id res chain seq x y z
N VAL A 1 12.07 0.63 -24.27
CA VAL A 1 12.53 -0.19 -23.12
C VAL A 1 11.82 0.24 -21.84
N LEU A 2 11.96 1.48 -21.38
CA LEU A 2 11.36 1.97 -20.13
C LEU A 2 9.83 1.76 -20.02
N GLU A 3 9.07 2.06 -21.07
CA GLU A 3 7.61 1.82 -21.08
C GLU A 3 7.22 0.33 -21.07
N LYS A 4 8.05 -0.55 -21.66
CA LYS A 4 7.83 -2.00 -21.60
C LYS A 4 8.03 -2.50 -20.17
N GLU A 5 9.10 -2.05 -19.51
CA GLU A 5 9.38 -2.43 -18.12
C GLU A 5 8.35 -1.87 -17.14
N ALA A 6 7.91 -0.63 -17.34
CA ALA A 6 6.82 -0.03 -16.57
C ALA A 6 5.52 -0.85 -16.69
N ALA A 7 5.18 -1.31 -17.90
CA ALA A 7 4.03 -2.17 -18.12
C ALA A 7 4.19 -3.55 -17.45
N ASN A 8 5.38 -4.15 -17.50
CA ASN A 8 5.68 -5.41 -16.81
C ASN A 8 5.51 -5.29 -15.29
N LEU A 9 6.06 -4.24 -14.69
CA LEU A 9 5.89 -3.97 -13.26
C LEU A 9 4.42 -3.72 -12.89
N GLY A 10 3.67 -3.02 -13.74
CA GLY A 10 2.22 -2.84 -13.57
C GLY A 10 1.47 -4.18 -13.49
N ARG A 11 1.82 -5.14 -14.36
CA ARG A 11 1.26 -6.50 -14.32
C ARG A 11 1.68 -7.27 -13.08
N CYS A 12 2.92 -7.09 -12.61
CA CYS A 12 3.34 -7.68 -11.33
C CYS A 12 2.47 -7.16 -10.17
N PHE A 13 2.13 -5.87 -10.16
CA PHE A 13 1.19 -5.31 -9.18
C PHE A 13 -0.21 -5.93 -9.32
N ASP A 14 -0.71 -6.14 -10.55
CA ASP A 14 -2.00 -6.81 -10.80
C ASP A 14 -2.00 -8.24 -10.24
N GLY A 15 -0.92 -8.98 -10.50
CA GLY A 15 -0.74 -10.34 -9.99
C GLY A 15 -0.63 -10.40 -8.47
N LEU A 16 0.15 -9.52 -7.85
CA LEU A 16 0.24 -9.41 -6.39
C LEU A 16 -1.12 -9.08 -5.77
N GLU A 17 -1.84 -8.13 -6.36
CA GLU A 17 -3.17 -7.74 -5.89
C GLU A 17 -4.15 -8.92 -5.96
N LYS A 18 -4.15 -9.67 -7.07
CA LYS A 18 -4.97 -10.88 -7.26
C LYS A 18 -4.62 -11.99 -6.25
N MET A 19 -3.33 -12.24 -6.03
CA MET A 19 -2.89 -13.24 -5.04
C MET A 19 -3.26 -12.84 -3.61
N LEU A 20 -2.99 -11.60 -3.20
CA LEU A 20 -3.26 -11.14 -1.84
C LEU A 20 -4.76 -10.98 -1.56
N SER A 21 -5.57 -10.66 -2.58
CA SER A 21 -7.02 -10.61 -2.44
C SER A 21 -7.66 -11.99 -2.32
N SER A 22 -6.94 -13.08 -2.61
CA SER A 22 -7.50 -14.43 -2.62
C SER A 22 -7.80 -15.01 -1.24
N HIS A 23 -7.15 -14.50 -0.19
CA HIS A 23 -7.33 -14.99 1.16
C HIS A 23 -7.30 -13.86 2.20
N LEU A 24 -8.27 -13.88 3.13
CA LEU A 24 -8.43 -12.83 4.14
C LEU A 24 -7.23 -12.69 5.09
N ALA A 25 -6.41 -13.73 5.23
CA ALA A 25 -5.17 -13.65 6.01
C ALA A 25 -4.17 -12.62 5.46
N PHE A 26 -4.28 -12.23 4.19
CA PHE A 26 -3.46 -11.18 3.55
C PHE A 26 -4.17 -9.82 3.50
N SER A 27 -5.29 -9.65 4.20
CA SER A 27 -6.04 -8.40 4.29
C SER A 27 -5.86 -7.77 5.67
N ILE A 28 -5.75 -6.44 5.71
CA ILE A 28 -5.77 -5.63 6.95
C ILE A 28 -7.19 -5.58 7.53
N ARG A 29 -8.22 -5.68 6.68
CA ARG A 29 -9.62 -5.50 7.06
C ARG A 29 -10.07 -6.37 8.24
N PRO A 30 -9.77 -7.67 8.36
CA PRO A 30 -10.18 -8.46 9.53
C PRO A 30 -9.61 -7.94 10.86
N GLU A 31 -8.39 -7.39 10.86
CA GLU A 31 -7.82 -6.72 12.04
C GLU A 31 -8.54 -5.39 12.29
N HIS A 32 -8.76 -4.61 11.24
CA HIS A 32 -9.46 -3.33 11.31
C HIS A 32 -10.90 -3.47 11.85
N GLU A 33 -11.67 -4.46 11.40
CA GLU A 33 -13.02 -4.73 11.89
C GLU A 33 -13.00 -5.19 13.35
N ARG A 34 -12.10 -6.10 13.73
CA ARG A 34 -11.96 -6.51 15.15
C ARG A 34 -11.68 -5.32 16.06
N ALA A 35 -10.81 -4.41 15.65
CA ALA A 35 -10.45 -3.25 16.45
C ALA A 35 -11.56 -2.20 16.56
N ARG A 36 -12.57 -2.18 15.67
CA ARG A 36 -13.76 -1.33 15.83
C ARG A 36 -14.62 -1.73 17.02
N HIS A 37 -14.57 -2.99 17.41
CA HIS A 37 -15.36 -3.54 18.52
C HIS A 37 -14.62 -3.51 19.86
N LEU A 38 -13.33 -3.18 19.86
CA LEU A 38 -12.57 -2.99 21.09
C LEU A 38 -12.92 -1.62 21.69
N PRO A 39 -13.00 -1.51 23.03
CA PRO A 39 -12.98 -0.21 23.71
C PRO A 39 -11.83 0.62 23.14
N LYS A 40 -12.00 1.94 23.03
CA LYS A 40 -10.89 2.84 22.65
C LYS A 40 -9.75 2.60 23.64
N TYR A 41 -8.78 1.77 23.26
CA TYR A 41 -7.61 1.53 24.07
C TYR A 41 -6.79 2.79 23.97
N TYR A 42 -6.59 3.46 25.11
CA TYR A 42 -5.44 4.33 25.30
C TYR A 42 -4.22 3.51 24.86
N SER A 43 -3.60 3.98 23.77
CA SER A 43 -2.55 3.29 23.03
C SER A 43 -1.40 2.87 23.94
N LEU A 44 -0.78 1.74 23.62
CA LEU A 44 0.58 1.39 24.03
C LEU A 44 1.50 2.64 23.99
N GLY A 45 1.76 3.27 25.13
CA GLY A 45 2.90 4.15 25.42
C GLY A 45 3.16 5.40 24.55
N TYR A 46 2.43 5.63 23.46
CA TYR A 46 2.59 6.80 22.59
C TYR A 46 1.62 7.90 22.96
N ASP A 47 1.77 8.41 24.18
CA ASP A 47 1.11 9.64 24.65
C ASP A 47 1.91 10.87 24.18
N ALA A 48 2.04 11.02 22.85
CA ALA A 48 2.64 12.19 22.23
C ALA A 48 1.60 12.88 21.35
N GLY A 49 0.76 13.72 21.97
CA GLY A 49 0.05 14.81 21.30
C GLY A 49 -1.06 14.48 20.29
N ASN A 50 -1.27 13.23 19.90
CA ASN A 50 -2.29 12.88 18.91
C ASN A 50 -3.69 12.86 19.53
N LYS A 51 -4.47 13.90 19.26
CA LYS A 51 -5.92 13.96 19.51
C LYS A 51 -6.61 12.77 18.80
N LEU A 52 -6.76 11.66 19.54
CA LEU A 52 -7.62 10.51 19.30
C LEU A 52 -7.77 10.09 17.82
N ALA A 53 -6.68 9.62 17.21
CA ALA A 53 -6.77 8.73 16.07
C ALA A 53 -7.67 7.53 16.46
N GLY A 54 -8.72 7.25 15.69
CA GLY A 54 -9.56 6.06 15.94
C GLY A 54 -8.75 4.77 15.76
N ASN A 55 -9.16 3.66 16.39
CA ASN A 55 -8.47 2.37 16.31
C ASN A 55 -8.10 1.94 14.87
N GLY A 56 -8.94 2.29 13.88
CA GLY A 56 -8.66 2.02 12.47
C GLY A 56 -7.48 2.79 11.89
N GLN A 57 -7.30 4.05 12.29
CA GLN A 57 -6.16 4.88 11.87
C GLN A 57 -4.86 4.35 12.47
N LEU A 58 -4.87 3.96 13.75
CA LEU A 58 -3.72 3.33 14.41
C LEU A 58 -3.29 2.04 13.72
N ILE A 59 -4.25 1.20 13.31
CA ILE A 59 -3.97 0.01 12.51
C ILE A 59 -3.28 0.40 11.20
N ARG A 60 -3.83 1.34 10.44
CA ARG A 60 -3.22 1.75 9.17
C ARG A 60 -1.82 2.34 9.36
N MET A 61 -1.59 3.12 10.42
CA MET A 61 -0.26 3.61 10.79
C MET A 61 0.72 2.48 11.08
N ARG A 62 0.29 1.42 11.80
CA ARG A 62 1.15 0.26 12.10
C ARG A 62 1.72 -0.40 10.84
N TYR A 63 1.01 -0.30 9.71
CA TYR A 63 1.41 -0.89 8.43
C TYR A 63 2.26 0.03 7.55
N THR A 64 2.36 1.33 7.85
CA THR A 64 3.07 2.30 6.99
C THR A 64 4.03 3.24 7.74
N ALA A 65 3.64 3.74 8.89
CA ALA A 65 4.37 4.74 9.67
C ALA A 65 4.29 4.41 11.16
N LEU A 66 4.90 3.30 11.57
CA LEU A 66 4.79 2.70 12.91
C LEU A 66 5.06 3.69 14.04
N ALA A 67 6.06 4.55 13.87
CA ALA A 67 6.49 5.52 14.86
C ALA A 67 5.85 6.92 14.66
N GLY A 68 4.95 7.07 13.69
CA GLY A 68 4.30 8.33 13.33
C GLY A 68 4.99 9.08 12.20
N ILE A 69 4.18 9.66 11.32
CA ILE A 69 4.62 10.37 10.10
C ILE A 69 5.45 11.61 10.46
N GLU A 70 5.07 12.33 11.51
CA GLU A 70 5.68 13.62 11.89
C GLU A 70 6.94 13.48 12.75
N HIS A 71 7.03 12.40 13.54
CA HIS A 71 8.10 12.23 14.51
C HIS A 71 9.30 11.47 13.95
N TYR A 72 9.07 10.52 13.05
CA TYR A 72 10.12 9.66 12.51
C TYR A 72 9.90 9.42 11.00
N PRO A 73 10.12 10.44 10.16
CA PRO A 73 9.92 10.33 8.71
C PRO A 73 10.83 9.26 8.07
N THR A 74 11.98 8.96 8.68
CA THR A 74 12.91 7.90 8.24
C THR A 74 12.43 6.49 8.55
N LEU A 75 11.38 6.32 9.36
CA LEU A 75 10.79 5.02 9.71
C LEU A 75 9.52 4.71 8.91
N ILE A 76 9.19 5.53 7.90
CA ILE A 76 8.16 5.20 6.93
C ILE A 76 8.58 3.91 6.20
N ASP A 77 7.63 3.01 6.01
CA ASP A 77 7.80 1.67 5.44
C ASP A 77 8.68 0.70 6.25
N TYR A 78 9.17 1.09 7.43
CA TYR A 78 9.87 0.15 8.32
C TYR A 78 9.05 -1.13 8.61
N PRO A 79 7.73 -1.06 8.89
CA PRO A 79 6.90 -2.25 9.06
C PRO A 79 6.33 -2.79 7.74
N SER A 80 6.96 -2.54 6.60
CA SER A 80 6.45 -2.97 5.28
C SER A 80 6.10 -4.45 5.23
N ASN A 81 4.98 -4.77 4.59
CA ASN A 81 4.54 -6.14 4.37
C ASN A 81 3.51 -6.23 3.24
N ASP A 82 3.32 -7.44 2.73
CA ASP A 82 2.43 -7.69 1.61
C ASP A 82 0.99 -7.88 2.09
N ARG A 83 0.19 -6.82 1.99
CA ARG A 83 -1.26 -6.84 2.23
C ARG A 83 -2.00 -6.33 1.03
N TYR A 84 -3.17 -6.89 0.78
CA TYR A 84 -4.04 -6.45 -0.31
C TYR A 84 -4.25 -4.93 -0.30
N GLU A 85 -4.63 -4.36 0.84
CA GLU A 85 -4.91 -2.92 0.95
C GLU A 85 -3.64 -2.07 0.78
N LEU A 86 -2.47 -2.56 1.24
CA LEU A 86 -1.21 -1.85 1.03
C LEU A 86 -0.83 -1.87 -0.44
N VAL A 87 -0.86 -3.01 -1.10
CA VAL A 87 -0.53 -3.11 -2.53
C VAL A 87 -1.46 -2.22 -3.35
N ARG A 88 -2.77 -2.32 -3.14
CA ARG A 88 -3.76 -1.58 -3.94
C ARG A 88 -3.81 -0.09 -3.66
N HIS A 89 -3.75 0.31 -2.38
CA HIS A 89 -4.05 1.69 -1.97
C HIS A 89 -2.85 2.48 -1.45
N TYR A 90 -1.68 1.85 -1.34
CA TYR A 90 -0.48 2.50 -0.84
C TYR A 90 0.72 2.33 -1.80
N TYR A 91 1.15 1.11 -2.09
CA TYR A 91 2.31 0.85 -2.95
C TYR A 91 2.04 1.14 -4.42
N ARG A 92 0.90 0.69 -4.99
CA ARG A 92 0.56 0.96 -6.41
C ARG A 92 0.44 2.46 -6.70
N PRO A 93 -0.24 3.30 -5.89
CA PRO A 93 -0.23 4.75 -6.10
C PRO A 93 1.18 5.37 -6.09
N ARG A 94 2.08 4.90 -5.22
CA ARG A 94 3.48 5.37 -5.18
C ARG A 94 4.25 4.97 -6.44
N PHE A 95 4.06 3.73 -6.89
CA PHE A 95 4.65 3.27 -8.15
C PHE A 95 4.18 4.09 -9.36
N ASN A 96 2.87 4.33 -9.48
CA ASN A 96 2.33 5.16 -10.56
C ASN A 96 2.89 6.58 -10.52
N LEU A 97 2.95 7.17 -9.32
CA LEU A 97 3.53 8.49 -9.11
C LEU A 97 5.01 8.55 -9.52
N TYR A 98 5.81 7.54 -9.16
CA TYR A 98 7.20 7.43 -9.59
C TYR A 98 7.33 7.41 -11.12
N LEU A 99 6.51 6.59 -11.79
CA LEU A 99 6.51 6.50 -13.24
C LEU A 99 6.13 7.82 -13.90
N ASP A 100 5.10 8.50 -13.38
CA ASP A 100 4.64 9.78 -13.92
C ASP A 100 5.70 10.88 -13.73
N HIS A 101 6.36 10.91 -12.56
CA HIS A 101 7.47 11.81 -12.30
C HIS A 101 8.66 11.54 -13.24
N LEU A 102 9.03 10.28 -13.42
CA LEU A 102 10.11 9.87 -14.31
C LEU A 102 9.82 10.25 -15.76
N ARG A 103 8.59 10.00 -16.24
CA ARG A 103 8.14 10.40 -17.58
C ARG A 103 8.17 11.91 -17.76
N ALA A 104 7.75 12.67 -16.76
CA ALA A 104 7.76 14.13 -16.80
C ALA A 104 9.20 14.67 -16.93
N LYS A 105 10.13 14.18 -16.10
CA LYS A 105 11.55 14.58 -16.15
C LYS A 105 12.21 14.20 -17.47
N LEU A 106 11.97 12.98 -17.97
CA LEU A 106 12.47 12.55 -19.28
C LEU A 106 11.94 13.41 -20.43
N LYS A 107 10.65 13.77 -20.40
CA LYS A 107 10.04 14.64 -21.41
C LYS A 107 10.60 16.07 -21.36
N ALA A 108 10.88 16.57 -20.17
CA ALA A 108 11.46 17.91 -19.96
C ALA A 108 12.98 17.95 -20.23
N GLY A 109 13.65 16.80 -20.32
CA GLY A 109 15.12 16.73 -20.39
C GLY A 109 15.80 17.14 -19.08
N GLU A 110 15.07 17.06 -17.96
CA GLU A 110 15.54 17.45 -16.64
C GLU A 110 16.13 16.24 -15.88
N PRO A 111 17.08 16.48 -14.95
CA PRO A 111 17.56 15.42 -14.08
C PRO A 111 16.45 14.92 -13.14
N PHE A 112 16.54 13.65 -12.78
CA PHE A 112 15.65 13.05 -11.79
C PHE A 112 16.03 13.53 -10.38
N ASP A 113 15.03 13.87 -9.57
CA ASP A 113 15.17 14.31 -8.18
C ASP A 113 14.16 13.59 -7.28
N PHE A 114 14.65 13.13 -6.12
CA PHE A 114 13.88 12.42 -5.10
C PHE A 114 13.19 13.38 -4.13
N ASP A 115 13.67 14.60 -3.93
CA ASP A 115 13.12 15.51 -2.91
C ASP A 115 11.66 15.87 -3.21
N ASP A 116 11.36 16.19 -4.48
CA ASP A 116 10.01 16.44 -4.99
C ASP A 116 9.09 15.20 -4.85
N LEU A 117 9.66 14.01 -5.02
CA LEU A 117 8.92 12.75 -4.99
C LEU A 117 8.59 12.34 -3.55
N ASP A 118 9.51 12.56 -2.61
CA ASP A 118 9.37 12.22 -1.20
C ASP A 118 8.22 13.01 -0.56
N GLN A 119 8.07 14.30 -0.89
CA GLN A 119 6.94 15.09 -0.41
C GLN A 119 5.60 14.53 -0.89
N GLN A 120 5.53 14.03 -2.12
CA GLN A 120 4.32 13.44 -2.67
C GLN A 120 4.05 12.04 -2.10
N TYR A 121 5.09 11.25 -1.82
CA TYR A 121 4.97 10.00 -1.07
C TYR A 121 4.41 10.22 0.33
N LEU A 122 4.86 11.25 1.04
CA LEU A 122 4.31 11.62 2.34
C LEU A 122 2.80 11.89 2.27
N GLN A 123 2.31 12.52 1.20
CA GLN A 123 0.86 12.72 1.01
C GLN A 123 0.12 11.39 0.81
N ILE A 124 0.72 10.43 0.10
CA ILE A 124 0.14 9.09 -0.05
C ILE A 124 0.08 8.36 1.30
N VAL A 125 1.14 8.46 2.13
CA VAL A 125 1.17 7.89 3.48
C VAL A 125 0.06 8.48 4.34
N ARG A 126 -0.06 9.82 4.39
CA ARG A 126 -1.11 10.53 5.14
C ARG A 126 -2.49 10.10 4.66
N ARG A 127 -2.72 10.11 3.34
CA ARG A 127 -3.99 9.71 2.75
C ARG A 127 -4.36 8.28 3.13
N PHE A 128 -3.43 7.34 3.06
CA PHE A 128 -3.68 5.95 3.44
C PHE A 128 -4.05 5.84 4.93
N VAL A 129 -3.31 6.54 5.80
CA VAL A 129 -3.56 6.55 7.25
C VAL A 129 -4.91 7.18 7.60
N GLU A 130 -5.26 8.29 7.00
CA GLU A 130 -6.46 9.08 7.35
C GLU A 130 -7.73 8.52 6.70
N THR A 131 -7.64 7.93 5.51
CA THR A 131 -8.80 7.43 4.78
C THR A 131 -9.26 6.07 5.35
N PRO A 132 -10.55 5.90 5.67
CA PRO A 132 -11.09 4.58 6.02
C PRO A 132 -10.83 3.55 4.91
N LEU A 133 -10.54 2.30 5.29
CA LEU A 133 -10.32 1.25 4.30
C LEU A 133 -11.58 1.08 3.42
N PRO A 134 -11.43 0.98 2.08
CA PRO A 134 -12.53 0.74 1.16
C PRO A 134 -13.15 -0.67 1.37
N PRO A 135 -14.25 -1.01 0.66
CA PRO A 135 -14.78 -2.38 0.61
C PRO A 135 -13.66 -3.42 0.40
N GLY A 136 -13.85 -4.63 0.94
CA GLY A 136 -12.85 -5.69 0.93
C GLY A 136 -12.44 -6.13 -0.47
N PRO A 137 -11.52 -7.10 -0.59
CA PRO A 137 -11.17 -7.65 -1.88
C PRO A 137 -12.42 -8.07 -2.67
N PRO A 138 -12.41 -7.89 -4.02
CA PRO A 138 -13.48 -8.39 -4.88
C PRO A 138 -13.81 -9.85 -4.56
N ALA A 139 -15.10 -10.16 -4.46
CA ALA A 139 -15.56 -11.50 -4.09
C ALA A 139 -15.08 -12.57 -5.09
N GLU A 140 -14.86 -12.18 -6.34
CA GLU A 140 -14.35 -13.04 -7.41
C GLU A 140 -12.91 -13.52 -7.18
N TYR A 141 -12.12 -12.81 -6.37
CA TYR A 141 -10.75 -13.22 -6.04
C TYR A 141 -10.71 -14.11 -4.80
N LEU A 142 -11.67 -13.99 -3.88
CA LEU A 142 -11.74 -14.82 -2.68
C LEU A 142 -11.88 -16.30 -3.03
N GLY A 143 -11.00 -17.14 -2.49
CA GLY A 143 -11.04 -18.57 -2.75
C GLY A 143 -9.69 -19.25 -2.51
N ASP A 144 -9.26 -20.05 -3.49
CA ASP A 144 -8.03 -20.84 -3.43
C ASP A 144 -6.80 -20.01 -3.88
N PRO A 145 -5.88 -19.67 -2.96
CA PRO A 145 -4.67 -18.93 -3.30
C PRO A 145 -3.77 -19.66 -4.30
N CYS A 146 -3.78 -20.99 -4.31
CA CYS A 146 -3.02 -21.78 -5.25
C CYS A 146 -3.54 -21.58 -6.67
N ARG A 147 -4.86 -21.48 -6.85
CA ARG A 147 -5.48 -21.14 -8.13
C ARG A 147 -5.06 -19.74 -8.57
N ALA A 148 -5.19 -18.74 -7.71
CA ALA A 148 -4.79 -17.36 -8.03
C ALA A 148 -3.32 -17.28 -8.46
N ALA A 149 -2.41 -17.94 -7.72
CA ALA A 149 -0.99 -17.99 -8.05
C ALA A 149 -0.74 -18.66 -9.42
N ARG A 150 -1.42 -19.77 -9.73
CA ARG A 150 -1.29 -20.44 -11.04
C ARG A 150 -1.75 -19.56 -12.19
N GLU A 151 -2.87 -18.85 -12.03
CA GLU A 151 -3.37 -17.94 -13.05
C GLU A 151 -2.39 -16.79 -13.30
N VAL A 152 -1.86 -16.18 -12.23
CA VAL A 152 -0.84 -15.11 -12.35
C VAL A 152 0.44 -15.61 -13.02
N LEU A 153 0.93 -16.80 -12.64
CA LEU A 153 2.11 -17.39 -13.28
C LEU A 153 1.87 -17.68 -14.76
N ALA A 154 0.71 -18.21 -15.12
CA ALA A 154 0.35 -18.46 -16.52
C ALA A 154 0.30 -17.15 -17.33
N GLU A 155 -0.30 -16.10 -16.77
CA GLU A 155 -0.38 -14.77 -17.39
C GLU A 155 1.00 -14.12 -17.59
N LEU A 156 1.94 -14.32 -16.65
CA LEU A 156 3.31 -13.79 -16.75
C LEU A 156 4.18 -14.59 -17.72
N VAL A 157 4.04 -15.92 -17.76
CA VAL A 157 4.83 -16.81 -18.62
C VAL A 157 4.37 -16.79 -20.08
N ALA A 158 3.07 -16.58 -20.33
CA ALA A 158 2.52 -16.53 -21.68
C ALA A 158 2.93 -15.29 -22.49
N GLN A 159 3.79 -14.42 -21.96
CA GLN A 159 4.14 -13.15 -22.58
C GLN A 159 5.52 -13.20 -23.24
N PRO A 160 5.65 -12.71 -24.50
CA PRO A 160 6.92 -12.63 -25.23
C PRO A 160 7.84 -11.45 -24.82
#